data_AF-A0A4R7BZA1-F1
#
_entry.id   AF-A0A4R7BZA1-F1
#
_cell.length_a   1.000
_cell.length_b   1.000
_cell.length_c   1.000
_cell.angle_alpha   90.00
_cell.angle_beta   90.00
_cell.angle_gamma   90.00
#
_symmetry.space_group_name_H-M   'P 1'
#
loop_
_entity.id
_entity.type
_entity.pdbx_description
1 polymer ?
#
loop_
_entity_poly.entity_id
_entity_poly.type
_entity_poly.pdbx_seq_one_letter_code
_entity_poly.pdbx_strand_id
1 'polypeptide(L)'
;MAGVFRFTSGGNYDPNNSSSIHRFNSGPPLDLFINTNDSMVVTASSYFLAYNSGFGTSGAWTLNAPDGAYLGPTQHAIYLDYSGGAGVANFQGGNWGDVLIGGSAADTLNGGGGDDRLNGGLGADTMTGGTGNDIFYVDNVGDIVVELAGQGTDQVRTTLDNYVLGANVENLFLMGTADLSGTGNALNNVLQGNSGANTLSGGAGNDRLDGRAGADTLIGGTGNDTYYIDDLGDVMVEEAGEGYDTAFLSVDGYVLADGASVERLILRDGIVSASGNDLDNVLQGNAGDNVLSGGAGRDTLKGGAGNDTLSGGAGIDSLYGGTGADTFVLTATTADRDMIRDFVAGEDTLQISASLFGGGLLAGDALTPEQFVLSTTGRATSATDRFLYVESKGHLYYDADGSGRDEAPQLIAYLTPNTALTASDFYVF
;
A
#
# COMPACT_ATOMS: atom_id res chain seq x y z
N MET A 1 4.79 57.17 -0.58
CA MET A 1 3.51 56.53 -0.90
C MET A 1 3.24 55.52 0.18
N ALA A 2 2.08 55.61 0.83
CA ALA A 2 1.66 54.66 1.86
C ALA A 2 1.38 53.30 1.21
N GLY A 3 2.13 52.28 1.61
CA GLY A 3 1.85 50.89 1.29
C GLY A 3 1.64 50.14 2.59
N VAL A 4 0.38 49.97 2.99
CA VAL A 4 0.02 49.02 4.05
C VAL A 4 0.04 47.64 3.39
N PHE A 5 1.02 46.82 3.73
CA PHE A 5 0.99 45.39 3.44
C PHE A 5 0.61 44.66 4.72
N ARG A 6 -0.53 43.96 4.66
CA ARG A 6 -0.98 43.04 5.69
C ARG A 6 -0.54 41.64 5.27
N PHE A 7 0.13 40.93 6.16
CA PHE A 7 0.22 39.48 6.06
C PHE A 7 -0.86 38.87 6.94
N THR A 8 -1.63 37.96 6.36
CA THR A 8 -2.61 37.13 7.05
C THR A 8 -1.89 36.02 7.81
N SER A 9 -2.32 35.83 9.05
CA SER A 9 -1.94 34.73 9.94
C SER A 9 -2.17 33.35 9.30
N GLY A 10 -1.27 32.42 9.55
CA GLY A 10 -1.48 30.98 9.37
C GLY A 10 -0.96 30.43 8.05
N GLY A 11 0.04 29.56 8.14
CA GLY A 11 0.46 28.68 7.06
C GLY A 11 1.65 27.82 7.51
N ASN A 12 1.52 26.50 7.37
CA ASN A 12 2.63 25.56 7.49
C ASN A 12 3.74 25.94 6.49
N TYR A 13 4.99 25.76 6.91
CA TYR A 13 6.15 25.91 6.02
C TYR A 13 6.05 24.92 4.84
N ASP A 14 6.10 25.43 3.61
CA ASP A 14 6.05 24.65 2.35
C ASP A 14 7.49 24.39 1.85
N PRO A 15 7.99 23.14 1.92
CA PRO A 15 9.34 22.78 1.52
C PRO A 15 9.56 22.70 -0.02
N ASN A 16 8.53 22.83 -0.85
CA ASN A 16 8.67 22.83 -2.32
C ASN A 16 8.92 24.22 -2.90
N ASN A 17 8.77 25.26 -2.08
CA ASN A 17 9.09 26.62 -2.47
C ASN A 17 10.60 26.88 -2.30
N SER A 18 11.37 26.51 -3.32
CA SER A 18 12.80 26.88 -3.45
C SER A 18 13.04 28.39 -3.60
N SER A 19 11.98 29.20 -3.65
CA SER A 19 12.06 30.66 -3.71
C SER A 19 11.60 31.32 -2.42
N SER A 20 12.45 31.29 -1.37
CA SER A 20 12.55 32.41 -0.42
C SER A 20 13.64 32.22 0.66
N ILE A 21 14.87 31.87 0.26
CA ILE A 21 16.05 32.29 1.04
C ILE A 21 16.46 33.66 0.51
N HIS A 22 15.77 34.69 0.99
CA HIS A 22 16.11 36.05 0.64
C HIS A 22 17.29 36.52 1.49
N ARG A 23 18.48 36.59 0.88
CA ARG A 23 19.55 37.46 1.40
C ARG A 23 19.14 38.91 1.16
N PHE A 24 18.66 39.61 2.18
CA PHE A 24 18.52 41.07 2.12
C PHE A 24 19.50 41.74 3.07
N ASN A 25 20.49 42.39 2.47
CA ASN A 25 21.26 43.44 3.13
C ASN A 25 20.62 44.80 2.76
N SER A 26 20.44 45.65 3.77
CA SER A 26 20.02 47.07 3.75
C SER A 26 18.52 47.41 3.54
N GLY A 27 17.74 47.36 4.63
CA GLY A 27 16.46 48.06 4.82
C GLY A 27 15.39 47.22 5.53
N PRO A 28 14.60 47.76 6.49
CA PRO A 28 13.67 46.97 7.30
C PRO A 28 12.57 46.33 6.44
N PRO A 29 12.19 45.06 6.64
CA PRO A 29 12.22 44.27 7.87
C PRO A 29 13.58 43.62 8.19
N LEU A 30 13.92 43.51 9.48
CA LEU A 30 15.13 42.80 9.93
C LEU A 30 14.82 41.32 10.13
N ASP A 31 15.38 40.48 9.27
CA ASP A 31 15.85 39.15 9.67
C ASP A 31 16.90 39.35 10.78
N LEU A 32 16.73 38.69 11.92
CA LEU A 32 17.64 38.83 13.05
C LEU A 32 18.89 37.94 12.82
N PHE A 33 19.91 38.48 12.15
CA PHE A 33 21.26 37.88 12.14
C PHE A 33 21.92 38.10 13.51
N ILE A 34 22.17 37.03 14.27
CA ILE A 34 22.83 37.12 15.58
C ILE A 34 24.32 36.78 15.44
N ASN A 35 25.17 37.78 15.67
CA ASN A 35 26.62 37.62 15.89
C ASN A 35 26.87 37.81 17.40
N THR A 36 27.19 36.74 18.12
CA THR A 36 27.26 36.74 19.58
C THR A 36 28.63 37.16 20.10
N ASN A 37 28.73 38.38 20.62
CA ASN A 37 29.71 38.73 21.65
C ASN A 37 29.11 39.54 22.82
N ASP A 38 27.81 39.85 22.83
CA ASP A 38 27.17 40.52 23.96
C ASP A 38 25.72 40.04 24.15
N SER A 39 25.29 40.00 25.41
CA SER A 39 23.91 39.70 25.82
C SER A 39 22.93 40.68 25.18
N MET A 40 21.85 40.18 24.55
CA MET A 40 20.82 41.04 23.96
C MET A 40 19.39 40.60 24.31
N VAL A 41 18.56 41.63 24.54
CA VAL A 41 17.10 41.57 24.73
C VAL A 41 16.42 41.83 23.37
N VAL A 42 15.55 40.92 22.93
CA VAL A 42 14.82 41.00 21.64
C VAL A 42 13.36 41.45 21.88
N THR A 43 12.78 42.25 20.98
CA THR A 43 11.39 42.77 21.08
C THR A 43 10.45 42.21 20.00
N ALA A 44 9.15 42.31 20.28
CA ALA A 44 8.04 41.42 19.90
C ALA A 44 7.54 41.42 18.43
N SER A 45 8.41 41.50 17.40
CA SER A 45 7.93 41.51 16.00
C SER A 45 8.81 40.80 14.98
N SER A 46 9.71 39.92 15.40
CA SER A 46 10.68 39.28 14.50
C SER A 46 10.60 37.75 14.57
N TYR A 47 10.63 37.11 13.41
CA TYR A 47 11.04 35.71 13.28
C TYR A 47 12.43 35.53 13.88
N PHE A 48 12.65 34.44 14.61
CA PHE A 48 13.98 34.09 15.09
C PHE A 48 14.63 33.13 14.08
N LEU A 49 15.42 33.67 13.16
CA LEU A 49 16.29 32.90 12.28
C LEU A 49 17.71 32.96 12.84
N ALA A 50 18.10 32.01 13.69
CA ALA A 50 19.51 31.87 14.04
C ALA A 50 20.22 31.03 12.99
N TYR A 51 20.74 31.69 11.96
CA TYR A 51 21.60 31.08 10.95
C TYR A 51 23.06 31.31 11.31
N ASN A 52 23.82 30.24 11.62
CA ASN A 52 25.26 30.33 11.83
C ASN A 52 26.02 29.56 10.75
N SER A 53 26.19 30.17 9.57
CA SER A 53 27.16 29.68 8.59
C SER A 53 28.57 30.10 9.00
N GLY A 54 29.17 29.29 9.87
CA GLY A 54 30.61 29.12 9.94
C GLY A 54 31.33 30.01 10.94
N PHE A 55 31.70 29.43 12.08
CA PHE A 55 32.98 29.67 12.73
C PHE A 55 33.42 28.38 13.44
N GLY A 56 34.64 27.93 13.17
CA GLY A 56 35.25 26.75 13.80
C GLY A 56 35.59 26.99 15.27
N THR A 57 34.59 27.09 16.13
CA THR A 57 34.77 27.22 17.58
C THR A 57 34.38 25.91 18.26
N SER A 58 35.38 25.25 18.84
CA SER A 58 35.22 24.12 19.75
C SER A 58 34.57 24.61 21.06
N GLY A 59 33.26 24.43 21.22
CA GLY A 59 32.54 24.74 22.45
C GLY A 59 31.13 24.18 22.41
N ALA A 60 30.62 23.68 23.54
CA ALA A 60 29.22 23.28 23.66
C ALA A 60 28.32 24.53 23.65
N TRP A 61 27.33 24.56 22.77
CA TRP A 61 26.36 25.65 22.66
C TRP A 61 25.01 25.18 23.20
N THR A 62 24.55 25.85 24.25
CA THR A 62 23.20 25.68 24.79
C THR A 62 22.41 26.92 24.35
N LEU A 63 21.47 26.76 23.43
CA LEU A 63 20.41 27.76 23.25
C LEU A 63 19.21 27.27 24.06
N ASN A 64 19.25 27.53 25.36
CA ASN A 64 18.08 27.37 26.20
C ASN A 64 17.24 28.63 26.03
N ALA A 65 15.95 28.50 25.71
CA ALA A 65 15.01 29.60 25.94
C ALA A 65 15.12 29.97 27.42
N PRO A 66 15.62 31.18 27.77
CA PRO A 66 15.91 31.50 29.16
C PRO A 66 14.58 31.75 29.86
N ASP A 67 14.22 30.89 30.81
CA ASP A 67 13.13 31.07 31.77
C ASP A 67 11.80 31.56 31.17
N GLY A 68 11.12 30.72 30.37
CA GLY A 68 9.65 30.71 30.25
C GLY A 68 8.90 32.02 29.95
N ALA A 69 9.55 33.10 29.49
CA ALA A 69 8.92 34.42 29.46
C ALA A 69 9.30 35.38 28.31
N TYR A 70 10.19 35.00 27.38
CA TYR A 70 10.50 35.86 26.21
C TYR A 70 10.16 35.26 24.84
N LEU A 71 9.83 33.98 24.78
CA LEU A 71 9.07 33.37 23.70
C LEU A 71 7.78 32.84 24.35
N GLY A 72 6.73 33.66 24.39
CA GLY A 72 5.45 33.21 24.95
C GLY A 72 4.94 31.99 24.18
N PRO A 73 4.13 31.10 24.80
CA PRO A 73 3.57 29.89 24.17
C PRO A 73 2.69 30.16 22.94
N THR A 74 2.55 31.42 22.52
CA THR A 74 1.67 31.88 21.46
C THR A 74 2.37 32.30 20.18
N GLN A 75 3.71 32.30 20.07
CA GLN A 75 4.35 33.03 18.97
C GLN A 75 5.62 32.39 18.40
N HIS A 76 5.41 31.63 17.32
CA HIS A 76 6.29 31.34 16.16
C HIS A 76 7.16 30.07 16.19
N ALA A 77 7.39 29.54 14.98
CA ALA A 77 8.34 28.49 14.65
C ALA A 77 9.80 29.00 14.74
N ILE A 78 10.69 28.12 15.17
CA ILE A 78 12.12 28.28 15.39
C ILE A 78 12.87 27.53 14.28
N TYR A 79 13.86 28.17 13.66
CA TYR A 79 14.80 27.52 12.75
C TYR A 79 16.22 27.68 13.29
N LEU A 80 16.86 26.57 13.65
CA LEU A 80 18.25 26.49 14.11
C LEU A 80 19.04 25.57 13.18
N ASP A 81 20.14 26.08 12.63
CA ASP A 81 21.03 25.32 11.77
C ASP A 81 22.49 25.42 12.23
N TYR A 82 23.01 24.28 12.68
CA TYR A 82 24.37 24.08 13.16
C TYR A 82 25.12 22.99 12.38
N SER A 83 24.68 22.69 11.15
CA SER A 83 25.27 21.67 10.27
C SER A 83 26.77 21.86 9.99
N GLY A 84 27.28 23.09 10.07
CA GLY A 84 28.72 23.40 9.93
C GLY A 84 29.54 23.32 11.23
N GLY A 85 28.89 22.98 12.34
CA GLY A 85 29.46 23.01 13.68
C GLY A 85 30.14 21.70 14.11
N ALA A 86 31.17 21.83 14.95
CA ALA A 86 31.90 20.69 15.54
C ALA A 86 31.77 20.61 17.06
N GLY A 87 31.03 21.54 17.68
CA GLY A 87 30.68 21.49 19.10
C GLY A 87 29.39 20.72 19.34
N VAL A 88 29.08 20.44 20.61
CA VAL A 88 27.79 19.85 21.00
C VAL A 88 26.71 20.93 20.97
N ALA A 89 25.66 20.72 20.20
CA ALA A 89 24.43 21.49 20.19
C ALA A 89 23.40 20.92 21.17
N ASN A 90 22.86 21.77 22.03
CA ASN A 90 21.69 21.46 22.85
C ASN A 90 20.58 22.44 22.46
N PHE A 91 19.64 21.96 21.64
CA PHE A 91 18.53 22.74 21.09
C PHE A 91 17.21 22.38 21.72
N GLN A 92 16.41 23.41 21.99
CA GLN A 92 15.07 23.30 22.50
C GLN A 92 14.15 24.20 21.67
N GLY A 93 13.14 23.58 21.06
CA GLY A 93 12.07 24.20 20.33
C GLY A 93 10.93 24.67 21.23
N GLY A 94 9.86 25.14 20.59
CA GLY A 94 8.69 25.78 21.15
C GLY A 94 7.44 24.91 21.10
N ASN A 95 6.28 25.51 20.83
CA ASN A 95 4.97 24.84 20.67
C ASN A 95 4.45 24.91 19.22
N TRP A 96 5.32 25.23 18.28
CA TRP A 96 5.02 25.39 16.85
C TRP A 96 6.02 24.57 16.05
N GLY A 97 5.69 24.21 14.82
CA GLY A 97 6.57 23.38 13.99
C GLY A 97 7.92 24.04 13.71
N ASP A 98 8.97 23.51 14.32
CA ASP A 98 10.33 23.98 14.34
C ASP A 98 11.23 23.18 13.37
N VAL A 99 12.43 23.70 13.11
CA VAL A 99 13.48 23.02 12.35
C VAL A 99 14.78 23.12 13.12
N LEU A 100 15.27 21.99 13.61
CA LEU A 100 16.48 21.89 14.42
C LEU A 100 17.50 21.01 13.68
N ILE A 101 18.66 21.57 13.34
CA ILE A 101 19.73 20.88 12.62
C ILE A 101 21.02 20.95 13.43
N GLY A 102 21.47 19.82 13.96
CA GLY A 102 22.73 19.65 14.67
C GLY A 102 23.94 19.64 13.73
N GLY A 103 25.11 19.41 14.30
CA GLY A 103 26.41 19.47 13.63
C GLY A 103 27.06 18.09 13.51
N SER A 104 28.34 18.01 13.85
CA SER A 104 29.15 16.79 13.77
C SER A 104 29.51 16.17 15.11
N ALA A 105 29.08 16.77 16.22
CA ALA A 105 29.23 16.21 17.56
C ALA A 105 27.94 15.50 17.98
N ALA A 106 27.96 14.80 19.11
CA ALA A 106 26.76 14.21 19.70
C ALA A 106 25.87 15.29 20.34
N ASP A 107 24.78 15.61 19.67
CA ASP A 107 23.87 16.71 19.93
C ASP A 107 22.58 16.23 20.61
N THR A 108 21.85 17.17 21.22
CA THR A 108 20.52 16.93 21.80
C THR A 108 19.54 17.94 21.23
N LEU A 109 18.54 17.47 20.50
CA LEU A 109 17.51 18.27 19.85
C LEU A 109 16.15 17.90 20.46
N ASN A 110 15.42 18.90 20.95
CA ASN A 110 14.08 18.74 21.48
C ASN A 110 13.13 19.68 20.72
N GLY A 111 12.18 19.14 19.96
CA GLY A 111 11.21 19.89 19.18
C GLY A 111 10.18 20.62 20.06
N GLY A 112 9.65 19.91 21.05
CA GLY A 112 8.74 20.46 22.05
C GLY A 112 7.30 20.16 21.69
N GLY A 113 6.62 21.07 21.03
CA GLY A 113 5.35 20.76 20.41
C GLY A 113 5.17 21.49 19.09
N GLY A 114 4.19 21.08 18.29
CA GLY A 114 4.10 21.43 16.88
C GLY A 114 4.65 20.31 16.00
N ASP A 115 4.57 20.49 14.69
CA ASP A 115 5.07 19.52 13.71
C ASP A 115 6.53 19.88 13.34
N ASP A 116 7.48 19.27 14.03
CA ASP A 116 8.90 19.62 14.03
C ASP A 116 9.72 18.82 13.00
N ARG A 117 10.89 19.34 12.63
CA ARG A 117 11.89 18.65 11.81
C ARG A 117 13.23 18.65 12.54
N LEU A 118 13.69 17.47 12.90
CA LEU A 118 14.90 17.26 13.68
C LEU A 118 15.92 16.51 12.83
N ASN A 119 17.10 17.08 12.67
CA ASN A 119 18.23 16.45 12.00
C ASN A 119 19.46 16.56 12.90
N GLY A 120 19.92 15.44 13.44
CA GLY A 120 21.10 15.40 14.32
C GLY A 120 22.39 15.87 13.63
N GLY A 121 22.48 15.66 12.32
CA GLY A 121 23.73 15.81 11.58
C GLY A 121 24.56 14.53 11.70
N LEU A 122 25.88 14.64 11.56
CA LEU A 122 26.78 13.47 11.44
C LEU A 122 27.03 12.74 12.78
N GLY A 123 26.58 13.34 13.90
CA GLY A 123 26.86 12.94 15.26
C GLY A 123 26.15 11.64 15.68
N ALA A 124 26.24 11.30 16.95
CA ALA A 124 25.38 10.27 17.54
C ALA A 124 24.41 11.02 18.46
N ASP A 125 23.26 11.36 17.91
CA ASP A 125 22.43 12.45 18.43
C ASP A 125 21.20 11.93 19.17
N THR A 126 20.66 12.72 20.09
CA THR A 126 19.37 12.43 20.71
C THR A 126 18.34 13.43 20.22
N MET A 127 17.31 12.94 19.55
CA MET A 127 16.22 13.75 19.01
C MET A 127 14.91 13.37 19.71
N THR A 128 14.25 14.35 20.33
CA THR A 128 12.93 14.21 20.97
C THR A 128 11.96 15.11 20.21
N GLY A 129 10.92 14.57 19.58
CA GLY A 129 9.94 15.37 18.84
C GLY A 129 9.03 16.11 19.82
N GLY A 130 8.26 15.36 20.59
CA GLY A 130 7.29 15.92 21.52
C GLY A 130 5.90 15.92 20.90
N THR A 131 5.02 16.87 21.24
CA THR A 131 3.62 16.78 20.76
C THR A 131 3.43 17.35 19.36
N GLY A 132 2.85 16.62 18.43
CA GLY A 132 2.66 17.01 17.03
C GLY A 132 3.20 15.93 16.13
N ASN A 133 3.17 16.14 14.81
CA ASN A 133 3.66 15.14 13.86
C ASN A 133 5.07 15.52 13.39
N ASP A 134 6.05 14.86 13.96
CA ASP A 134 7.46 15.21 13.83
C ASP A 134 8.18 14.37 12.77
N ILE A 135 9.26 14.93 12.22
CA ILE A 135 10.13 14.26 11.25
C ILE A 135 11.57 14.22 11.78
N PHE A 136 12.09 13.02 11.96
CA PHE A 136 13.47 12.74 12.33
C PHE A 136 14.29 12.34 11.11
N TYR A 137 15.43 13.00 10.90
CA TYR A 137 16.45 12.57 9.95
C TYR A 137 17.52 11.81 10.72
N VAL A 138 17.62 10.51 10.47
CA VAL A 138 18.55 9.61 11.14
C VAL A 138 19.58 9.13 10.13
N ASP A 139 20.83 9.56 10.28
CA ASP A 139 21.92 9.21 9.35
C ASP A 139 23.09 8.49 10.04
N ASN A 140 23.06 8.41 11.38
CA ASN A 140 24.05 7.72 12.18
C ASN A 140 23.39 6.61 13.01
N VAL A 141 24.02 5.43 13.04
CA VAL A 141 23.54 4.29 13.84
C VAL A 141 23.52 4.55 15.35
N GLY A 142 24.21 5.60 15.80
CA GLY A 142 24.20 6.06 17.19
C GLY A 142 23.07 7.04 17.51
N ASP A 143 22.27 7.46 16.54
CA ASP A 143 21.14 8.37 16.78
C ASP A 143 20.02 7.68 17.56
N ILE A 144 19.40 8.44 18.45
CA ILE A 144 18.29 8.01 19.29
C ILE A 144 17.11 8.92 19.03
N VAL A 145 16.01 8.33 18.53
CA VAL A 145 14.70 8.98 18.43
C VAL A 145 13.92 8.66 19.71
N VAL A 146 13.38 9.69 20.36
CA VAL A 146 12.66 9.59 21.62
C VAL A 146 11.25 10.11 21.44
N GLU A 147 10.28 9.19 21.39
CA GLU A 147 8.86 9.50 21.29
C GLU A 147 8.05 8.88 22.43
N LEU A 148 6.99 9.57 22.87
CA LEU A 148 6.04 9.06 23.88
C LEU A 148 4.67 8.79 23.26
N ALA A 149 3.95 7.85 23.86
CA ALA A 149 2.63 7.45 23.40
C ALA A 149 1.64 8.63 23.34
N GLY A 150 0.96 8.76 22.20
CA GLY A 150 -0.11 9.75 22.00
C GLY A 150 0.40 11.18 21.81
N GLN A 151 1.66 11.35 21.43
CA GLN A 151 2.21 12.66 21.13
C GLN A 151 2.01 13.08 19.66
N GLY A 152 1.79 12.14 18.74
CA GLY A 152 1.42 12.48 17.37
C GLY A 152 1.46 11.28 16.45
N THR A 153 1.81 11.53 15.19
CA THR A 153 2.08 10.54 14.15
C THR A 153 3.40 10.91 13.50
N ASP A 154 4.44 10.21 13.91
CA ASP A 154 5.81 10.64 13.74
C ASP A 154 6.53 9.84 12.65
N GLN A 155 7.57 10.42 12.06
CA GLN A 155 8.26 9.84 10.91
C GLN A 155 9.77 9.85 11.07
N VAL A 156 10.40 8.70 10.86
CA VAL A 156 11.83 8.61 10.61
C VAL A 156 12.12 8.57 9.12
N ARG A 157 13.08 9.38 8.67
CA ARG A 157 13.72 9.32 7.36
C ARG A 157 15.17 8.93 7.52
N THR A 158 15.60 7.86 6.85
CA THR A 158 16.95 7.35 7.04
C THR A 158 17.55 6.79 5.75
N THR A 159 18.88 6.88 5.65
CA THR A 159 19.67 6.15 4.65
C THR A 159 20.43 4.95 5.26
N LEU A 160 20.15 4.62 6.53
CA LEU A 160 20.76 3.49 7.21
C LEU A 160 20.11 2.18 6.77
N ASP A 161 20.94 1.15 6.64
CA ASP A 161 20.46 -0.22 6.42
C ASP A 161 20.15 -0.91 7.76
N ASN A 162 19.12 -1.75 7.78
CA ASN A 162 18.58 -2.43 8.95
C ASN A 162 18.12 -1.48 10.07
N TYR A 163 17.49 -0.36 9.70
CA TYR A 163 16.93 0.55 10.70
C TYR A 163 15.63 -0.01 11.30
N VAL A 164 15.49 0.08 12.63
CA VAL A 164 14.32 -0.40 13.36
C VAL A 164 13.66 0.79 14.05
N LEU A 165 12.35 0.99 13.84
CA LEU A 165 11.61 2.06 14.51
C LEU A 165 11.65 1.87 16.04
N GLY A 166 11.92 2.97 16.75
CA GLY A 166 11.69 3.07 18.18
C GLY A 166 10.19 2.97 18.51
N ALA A 167 9.87 2.76 19.78
CA ALA A 167 8.47 2.75 20.23
C ALA A 167 7.80 4.12 19.98
N ASN A 168 6.49 4.11 19.73
CA ASN A 168 5.67 5.32 19.51
C ASN A 168 6.01 6.13 18.26
N VAL A 169 6.76 5.55 17.31
CA VAL A 169 6.95 6.15 15.99
C VAL A 169 6.17 5.33 14.97
N GLU A 170 5.38 6.00 14.13
CA GLU A 170 4.44 5.33 13.22
C GLU A 170 5.01 5.14 11.81
N ASN A 171 5.90 6.01 11.32
CA ASN A 171 6.31 5.98 9.91
C ASN A 171 7.82 5.80 9.73
N LEU A 172 8.24 4.90 8.83
CA LEU A 172 9.63 4.70 8.42
C LEU A 172 9.80 4.87 6.92
N PHE A 173 10.58 5.87 6.51
CA PHE A 173 10.83 6.19 5.11
C PHE A 173 12.33 5.99 4.81
N LEU A 174 12.64 4.96 4.03
CA LEU A 174 13.98 4.71 3.52
C LEU A 174 14.30 5.70 2.39
N MET A 175 15.47 6.30 2.46
CA MET A 175 15.93 7.35 1.54
C MET A 175 17.09 6.84 0.69
N GLY A 176 17.46 7.61 -0.33
CA GLY A 176 18.56 7.26 -1.23
C GLY A 176 18.14 6.28 -2.32
N THR A 177 19.07 5.47 -2.79
CA THR A 177 18.85 4.49 -3.87
C THR A 177 19.54 3.15 -3.59
N ALA A 178 19.99 2.94 -2.35
CA ALA A 178 20.65 1.71 -1.95
C ALA A 178 19.61 0.65 -1.59
N ASP A 179 20.01 -0.61 -1.67
CA ASP A 179 19.23 -1.73 -1.15
C ASP A 179 19.28 -1.62 0.38
N LEU A 180 18.16 -1.22 0.99
CA LEU A 180 18.06 -0.95 2.42
C LEU A 180 16.97 -1.81 3.06
N SER A 181 17.20 -2.18 4.32
CA SER A 181 16.21 -2.88 5.15
C SER A 181 15.66 -1.97 6.24
N GLY A 182 14.36 -2.08 6.50
CA GLY A 182 13.66 -1.31 7.53
C GLY A 182 12.65 -2.17 8.29
N THR A 183 12.55 -1.97 9.60
CA THR A 183 11.58 -2.68 10.45
C THR A 183 10.74 -1.68 11.24
N GLY A 184 9.43 -1.91 11.28
CA GLY A 184 8.48 -1.21 12.13
C GLY A 184 8.57 -1.64 13.59
N ASN A 185 7.49 -1.45 14.32
CA ASN A 185 7.36 -1.80 15.73
C ASN A 185 6.04 -2.55 15.97
N ALA A 186 5.36 -2.31 17.09
CA ALA A 186 4.11 -3.00 17.46
C ALA A 186 2.85 -2.15 17.19
N LEU A 187 3.01 -1.03 16.48
CA LEU A 187 1.94 -0.11 16.10
C LEU A 187 1.56 -0.37 14.65
N ASN A 188 0.49 0.28 14.20
CA ASN A 188 0.16 0.33 12.78
C ASN A 188 1.13 1.28 12.08
N ASN A 189 2.15 0.73 11.44
CA ASN A 189 3.22 1.49 10.81
C ASN A 189 2.99 1.75 9.32
N VAL A 190 3.56 2.85 8.81
CA VAL A 190 3.72 3.06 7.36
C VAL A 190 5.20 2.96 7.01
N LEU A 191 5.54 1.92 6.26
CA LEU A 191 6.89 1.64 5.80
C LEU A 191 6.96 1.94 4.31
N GLN A 192 7.88 2.83 3.95
CA GLN A 192 8.12 3.19 2.57
C GLN A 192 9.58 3.00 2.19
N GLY A 193 9.82 2.25 1.13
CA GLY A 193 11.13 2.02 0.53
C GLY A 193 11.63 3.19 -0.31
N ASN A 194 12.76 2.96 -0.96
CA ASN A 194 13.44 3.88 -1.87
C ASN A 194 13.35 3.37 -3.32
N SER A 195 14.42 3.42 -4.11
CA SER A 195 14.41 2.90 -5.49
C SER A 195 15.28 1.64 -5.68
N GLY A 196 15.87 1.14 -4.61
CA GLY A 196 16.67 -0.09 -4.58
C GLY A 196 15.81 -1.27 -4.12
N ALA A 197 16.37 -2.48 -4.14
CA ALA A 197 15.69 -3.66 -3.62
C ALA A 197 15.70 -3.63 -2.09
N ASN A 198 14.55 -3.35 -1.49
CA ASN A 198 14.38 -3.15 -0.06
C ASN A 198 13.78 -4.37 0.62
N THR A 199 14.06 -4.51 1.91
CA THR A 199 13.37 -5.46 2.79
C THR A 199 12.63 -4.67 3.87
N LEU A 200 11.31 -4.65 3.81
CA LEU A 200 10.46 -3.94 4.76
C LEU A 200 9.74 -4.96 5.65
N SER A 201 9.83 -4.81 6.97
CA SER A 201 9.11 -5.65 7.93
C SER A 201 8.22 -4.82 8.83
N GLY A 202 6.89 -4.99 8.75
CA GLY A 202 5.90 -4.24 9.53
C GLY A 202 6.02 -4.53 11.02
N GLY A 203 5.93 -5.81 11.38
CA GLY A 203 6.09 -6.29 12.74
C GLY A 203 4.75 -6.74 13.30
N ALA A 204 4.20 -5.99 14.25
CA ALA A 204 2.85 -6.24 14.73
C ALA A 204 2.01 -4.98 14.58
N GLY A 205 0.73 -5.12 14.28
CA GLY A 205 -0.13 -3.99 13.95
C GLY A 205 -0.67 -4.17 12.53
N ASN A 206 -1.53 -3.25 12.11
CA ASN A 206 -2.02 -3.22 10.74
C ASN A 206 -1.13 -2.26 9.94
N ASP A 207 -0.11 -2.81 9.31
CA ASP A 207 0.96 -2.10 8.65
C ASP A 207 0.64 -1.81 7.18
N ARG A 208 1.25 -0.74 6.67
CA ARG A 208 1.25 -0.39 5.25
C ARG A 208 2.67 -0.46 4.72
N LEU A 209 2.91 -1.37 3.78
CA LEU A 209 4.22 -1.60 3.18
C LEU A 209 4.20 -1.19 1.70
N ASP A 210 5.09 -0.28 1.33
CA ASP A 210 5.26 0.23 -0.04
C ASP A 210 6.75 0.29 -0.36
N GLY A 211 7.27 -0.74 -1.04
CA GLY A 211 8.67 -0.81 -1.45
C GLY A 211 9.08 0.28 -2.44
N ARG A 212 8.10 0.81 -3.19
CA ARG A 212 8.26 1.62 -4.40
C ARG A 212 9.01 0.82 -5.47
N ALA A 213 9.80 1.50 -6.30
CA ALA A 213 10.55 0.84 -7.35
C ALA A 213 11.67 -0.04 -6.76
N GLY A 214 11.85 -1.22 -7.34
CA GLY A 214 12.79 -2.21 -6.82
C GLY A 214 12.16 -3.57 -6.98
N ALA A 215 12.91 -4.64 -6.67
CA ALA A 215 12.30 -5.94 -6.45
C ALA A 215 12.38 -6.18 -4.95
N ASP A 216 11.29 -5.91 -4.24
CA ASP A 216 11.29 -5.76 -2.81
C ASP A 216 10.82 -7.02 -2.07
N THR A 217 11.19 -7.14 -0.80
CA THR A 217 10.61 -8.13 0.11
C THR A 217 9.81 -7.40 1.17
N LEU A 218 8.50 -7.62 1.17
CA LEU A 218 7.55 -6.98 2.08
C LEU A 218 7.03 -8.03 3.05
N ILE A 219 7.30 -7.86 4.34
CA ILE A 219 6.98 -8.79 5.43
C ILE A 219 6.01 -8.09 6.37
N GLY A 220 4.73 -8.44 6.35
CA GLY A 220 3.70 -7.79 7.17
C GLY A 220 3.90 -8.12 8.64
N GLY A 221 3.72 -9.40 8.96
CA GLY A 221 3.78 -9.90 10.33
C GLY A 221 2.36 -9.94 10.90
N THR A 222 2.20 -9.80 12.22
CA THR A 222 0.88 -10.01 12.82
C THR A 222 0.01 -8.77 12.69
N GLY A 223 -1.23 -8.94 12.25
CA GLY A 223 -2.21 -7.88 12.04
C GLY A 223 -2.70 -7.90 10.60
N ASN A 224 -3.60 -6.99 10.24
CA ASN A 224 -4.15 -6.95 8.90
C ASN A 224 -3.37 -5.92 8.07
N ASP A 225 -2.46 -6.41 7.25
CA ASP A 225 -1.47 -5.62 6.56
C ASP A 225 -1.89 -5.26 5.13
N THR A 226 -1.30 -4.19 4.63
CA THR A 226 -1.57 -3.67 3.29
C THR A 226 -0.29 -3.50 2.50
N TYR A 227 -0.21 -4.20 1.37
CA TYR A 227 0.93 -4.20 0.46
C TYR A 227 0.65 -3.36 -0.78
N TYR A 228 1.69 -2.67 -1.27
CA TYR A 228 1.70 -1.99 -2.57
C TYR A 228 2.74 -2.66 -3.44
N ILE A 229 2.26 -3.31 -4.51
CA ILE A 229 3.07 -4.10 -5.42
C ILE A 229 3.17 -3.36 -6.74
N ASP A 230 4.35 -2.87 -7.09
CA ASP A 230 4.56 -2.10 -8.31
C ASP A 230 5.61 -2.70 -9.26
N ASP A 231 6.35 -3.72 -8.80
CA ASP A 231 7.26 -4.52 -9.60
C ASP A 231 6.90 -6.02 -9.51
N LEU A 232 7.11 -6.78 -10.60
CA LEU A 232 6.85 -8.23 -10.61
C LEU A 232 7.86 -9.01 -9.74
N GLY A 233 8.99 -8.39 -9.40
CA GLY A 233 9.98 -8.92 -8.49
C GLY A 233 9.62 -8.77 -7.01
N ASP A 234 8.54 -8.05 -6.68
CA ASP A 234 8.10 -7.89 -5.29
C ASP A 234 7.57 -9.20 -4.71
N VAL A 235 8.04 -9.52 -3.51
CA VAL A 235 7.67 -10.71 -2.75
C VAL A 235 7.00 -10.28 -1.45
N MET A 236 5.74 -10.69 -1.28
CA MET A 236 5.05 -10.61 0.01
C MET A 236 5.35 -11.86 0.83
N VAL A 237 5.64 -11.68 2.12
CA VAL A 237 5.91 -12.76 3.07
C VAL A 237 4.91 -12.66 4.22
N GLU A 238 4.02 -13.65 4.28
CA GLU A 238 2.96 -13.78 5.29
C GLU A 238 2.82 -15.22 5.76
N GLU A 239 2.71 -15.43 7.06
CA GLU A 239 2.46 -16.75 7.65
C GLU A 239 0.98 -16.95 8.01
N ALA A 240 0.56 -18.22 8.07
CA ALA A 240 -0.82 -18.55 8.36
C ALA A 240 -1.24 -18.11 9.77
N GLY A 241 -2.32 -17.33 9.85
CA GLY A 241 -2.90 -16.86 11.10
C GLY A 241 -2.28 -15.57 11.65
N GLU A 242 -1.49 -14.87 10.84
CA GLU A 242 -0.95 -13.56 11.18
C GLU A 242 -1.97 -12.44 10.93
N GLY A 243 -2.92 -12.59 10.01
CA GLY A 243 -4.01 -11.63 9.85
C GLY A 243 -4.96 -11.91 8.71
N TYR A 244 -5.53 -10.84 8.17
CA TYR A 244 -6.22 -10.81 6.89
C TYR A 244 -5.64 -9.67 6.05
N ASP A 245 -4.90 -10.02 5.02
CA ASP A 245 -3.97 -9.11 4.36
C ASP A 245 -4.44 -8.75 2.96
N THR A 246 -4.06 -7.55 2.51
CA THR A 246 -4.52 -7.00 1.23
C THR A 246 -3.37 -6.44 0.41
N ALA A 247 -3.22 -6.94 -0.81
CA ALA A 247 -2.30 -6.41 -1.80
C ALA A 247 -3.01 -5.51 -2.82
N PHE A 248 -2.52 -4.30 -2.98
CA PHE A 248 -2.87 -3.41 -4.08
C PHE A 248 -1.86 -3.57 -5.21
N LEU A 249 -2.31 -4.08 -6.34
CA LEU A 249 -1.47 -4.37 -7.50
C LEU A 249 -1.43 -3.17 -8.44
N SER A 250 -0.23 -2.67 -8.69
CA SER A 250 0.12 -1.65 -9.68
C SER A 250 0.97 -2.22 -10.82
N VAL A 251 1.05 -3.55 -10.91
CA VAL A 251 1.75 -4.29 -11.96
C VAL A 251 0.85 -5.38 -12.55
N ASP A 252 0.95 -5.59 -13.86
CA ASP A 252 0.11 -6.53 -14.60
C ASP A 252 0.69 -7.94 -14.61
N GLY A 253 -0.17 -8.94 -14.43
CA GLY A 253 0.20 -10.35 -14.48
C GLY A 253 0.84 -10.86 -13.19
N TYR A 254 0.58 -10.20 -12.05
CA TYR A 254 1.08 -10.66 -10.76
C TYR A 254 0.50 -12.02 -10.40
N VAL A 255 1.34 -12.93 -9.92
CA VAL A 255 0.95 -14.26 -9.45
C VAL A 255 1.34 -14.38 -8.00
N LEU A 256 0.37 -14.58 -7.12
CA LEU A 256 0.63 -14.78 -5.71
C LEU A 256 1.43 -16.08 -5.51
N ALA A 257 2.53 -16.00 -4.77
CA ALA A 257 3.39 -17.16 -4.56
C ALA A 257 2.70 -18.25 -3.72
N ASP A 258 3.03 -19.50 -4.01
CA ASP A 258 2.58 -20.64 -3.19
C ASP A 258 3.02 -20.46 -1.73
N GLY A 259 2.09 -20.65 -0.80
CA GLY A 259 2.35 -20.54 0.64
C GLY A 259 2.37 -19.12 1.20
N ALA A 260 2.29 -18.08 0.37
CA ALA A 260 2.04 -16.72 0.85
C ALA A 260 0.60 -16.62 1.37
N SER A 261 0.44 -16.29 2.64
CA SER A 261 -0.88 -16.23 3.30
C SER A 261 -1.61 -14.89 3.08
N VAL A 262 -1.55 -14.33 1.87
CA VAL A 262 -2.25 -13.08 1.53
C VAL A 262 -3.66 -13.42 1.01
N GLU A 263 -4.70 -12.91 1.65
CA GLU A 263 -6.08 -13.26 1.29
C GLU A 263 -6.68 -12.44 0.16
N ARG A 264 -6.24 -11.19 -0.04
CA ARG A 264 -6.90 -10.29 -0.99
C ARG A 264 -5.95 -9.62 -1.97
N LEU A 265 -6.25 -9.75 -3.26
CA LEU A 265 -5.61 -9.00 -4.33
C LEU A 265 -6.61 -7.99 -4.91
N ILE A 266 -6.17 -6.73 -5.05
CA ILE A 266 -6.96 -5.65 -5.64
C ILE A 266 -6.17 -5.03 -6.79
N LEU A 267 -6.68 -5.13 -8.02
CA LEU A 267 -6.08 -4.49 -9.18
C LEU A 267 -6.36 -2.99 -9.15
N ARG A 268 -5.31 -2.17 -9.23
CA ARG A 268 -5.45 -0.72 -9.42
C ARG A 268 -5.70 -0.37 -10.89
N ASP A 269 -6.06 0.88 -11.15
CA ASP A 269 -6.36 1.38 -12.50
C ASP A 269 -5.26 1.02 -13.51
N GLY A 270 -5.67 0.47 -14.65
CA GLY A 270 -4.76 0.11 -15.75
C GLY A 270 -4.10 -1.26 -15.62
N ILE A 271 -4.28 -1.95 -14.49
CA ILE A 271 -3.84 -3.34 -14.29
C ILE A 271 -4.97 -4.25 -14.72
N VAL A 272 -4.67 -5.31 -15.48
CA VAL A 272 -5.72 -6.15 -16.05
C VAL A 272 -5.65 -7.59 -15.61
N SER A 273 -4.55 -8.07 -15.03
CA SER A 273 -4.43 -9.48 -14.69
C SER A 273 -3.76 -9.74 -13.35
N ALA A 274 -4.30 -10.72 -12.63
CA ALA A 274 -3.71 -11.26 -11.41
C ALA A 274 -4.14 -12.72 -11.22
N SER A 275 -3.30 -13.48 -10.53
CA SER A 275 -3.59 -14.85 -10.10
C SER A 275 -3.39 -15.00 -8.59
N GLY A 276 -4.32 -15.70 -7.94
CA GLY A 276 -4.15 -16.19 -6.58
C GLY A 276 -3.23 -17.42 -6.53
N ASN A 277 -3.30 -18.16 -5.43
CA ASN A 277 -2.50 -19.35 -5.14
C ASN A 277 -3.39 -20.53 -4.71
N ASP A 278 -2.88 -21.46 -3.89
CA ASP A 278 -3.61 -22.64 -3.43
C ASP A 278 -4.54 -22.39 -2.21
N LEU A 279 -4.65 -21.14 -1.76
CA LEU A 279 -5.48 -20.73 -0.62
C LEU A 279 -6.80 -20.10 -1.08
N ASP A 280 -7.75 -19.93 -0.15
CA ASP A 280 -9.01 -19.22 -0.42
C ASP A 280 -8.73 -17.71 -0.61
N ASN A 281 -8.61 -17.25 -1.87
CA ASN A 281 -8.29 -15.87 -2.19
C ASN A 281 -9.51 -15.04 -2.61
N VAL A 282 -9.43 -13.73 -2.40
CA VAL A 282 -10.37 -12.73 -2.92
C VAL A 282 -9.67 -11.86 -3.94
N LEU A 283 -10.05 -11.98 -5.20
CA LEU A 283 -9.53 -11.16 -6.29
C LEU A 283 -10.57 -10.13 -6.69
N GLN A 284 -10.18 -8.87 -6.69
CA GLN A 284 -11.01 -7.75 -7.12
C GLN A 284 -10.35 -7.00 -8.27
N GLY A 285 -11.00 -7.04 -9.43
CA GLY A 285 -10.67 -6.25 -10.60
C GLY A 285 -11.07 -4.78 -10.48
N ASN A 286 -11.09 -4.11 -11.63
CA ASN A 286 -11.33 -2.67 -11.76
C ASN A 286 -12.40 -2.38 -12.82
N ALA A 287 -12.24 -1.30 -13.59
CA ALA A 287 -13.20 -0.87 -14.61
C ALA A 287 -12.75 -1.18 -16.05
N GLY A 288 -11.62 -1.87 -16.21
CA GLY A 288 -11.14 -2.36 -17.50
C GLY A 288 -11.31 -3.88 -17.61
N ASP A 289 -11.15 -4.40 -18.82
CA ASP A 289 -11.27 -5.83 -19.13
C ASP A 289 -10.20 -6.64 -18.37
N ASN A 290 -10.60 -7.32 -17.31
CA ASN A 290 -9.71 -8.04 -16.41
C ASN A 290 -9.59 -9.54 -16.75
N VAL A 291 -8.47 -10.16 -16.40
CA VAL A 291 -8.20 -11.59 -16.48
C VAL A 291 -7.79 -12.06 -15.09
N LEU A 292 -8.71 -12.72 -14.38
CA LEU A 292 -8.53 -13.13 -12.99
C LEU A 292 -8.52 -14.66 -12.90
N SER A 293 -7.52 -15.20 -12.21
CA SER A 293 -7.42 -16.64 -11.90
C SER A 293 -7.36 -16.84 -10.39
N GLY A 294 -8.27 -17.62 -9.81
CA GLY A 294 -8.28 -17.92 -8.37
C GLY A 294 -7.11 -18.81 -7.98
N GLY A 295 -6.96 -19.95 -8.66
CA GLY A 295 -5.90 -20.91 -8.37
C GLY A 295 -6.52 -22.20 -7.85
N ALA A 296 -6.11 -22.67 -6.68
CA ALA A 296 -6.84 -23.71 -5.98
C ALA A 296 -7.40 -23.13 -4.68
N GLY A 297 -8.49 -23.69 -4.17
CA GLY A 297 -9.10 -23.21 -2.92
C GLY A 297 -10.56 -22.88 -3.12
N ARG A 298 -11.09 -21.98 -2.30
CA ARG A 298 -12.43 -21.42 -2.48
C ARG A 298 -12.32 -19.94 -2.70
N ASP A 299 -12.19 -19.59 -3.96
CA ASP A 299 -11.89 -18.22 -4.35
C ASP A 299 -13.15 -17.39 -4.51
N THR A 300 -12.99 -16.07 -4.37
CA THR A 300 -14.00 -15.09 -4.76
C THR A 300 -13.39 -14.13 -5.76
N LEU A 301 -13.83 -14.21 -7.02
CA LEU A 301 -13.37 -13.34 -8.10
C LEU A 301 -14.46 -12.32 -8.43
N LYS A 302 -14.09 -11.05 -8.51
CA LYS A 302 -14.96 -9.95 -8.93
C LYS A 302 -14.30 -9.21 -10.08
N GLY A 303 -14.83 -9.33 -11.29
CA GLY A 303 -14.34 -8.64 -12.48
C GLY A 303 -14.50 -7.13 -12.35
N GLY A 304 -15.74 -6.68 -12.23
CA GLY A 304 -16.05 -5.27 -11.98
C GLY A 304 -16.82 -4.69 -13.16
N ALA A 305 -16.22 -3.72 -13.86
CA ALA A 305 -16.77 -3.25 -15.12
C ALA A 305 -15.76 -3.55 -16.23
N GLY A 306 -16.25 -3.80 -17.44
CA GLY A 306 -15.39 -4.26 -18.54
C GLY A 306 -15.83 -5.64 -18.99
N ASN A 307 -15.15 -6.18 -19.99
CA ASN A 307 -15.37 -7.54 -20.44
C ASN A 307 -14.35 -8.44 -19.75
N ASP A 308 -14.74 -9.03 -18.62
CA ASP A 308 -13.80 -9.72 -17.75
C ASP A 308 -13.70 -11.20 -18.09
N THR A 309 -12.55 -11.83 -17.83
CA THR A 309 -12.33 -13.28 -17.94
C THR A 309 -11.99 -13.83 -16.56
N LEU A 310 -12.87 -14.66 -16.01
CA LEU A 310 -12.76 -15.20 -14.66
C LEU A 310 -12.60 -16.72 -14.70
N SER A 311 -11.51 -17.22 -14.11
CA SER A 311 -11.26 -18.64 -13.89
C SER A 311 -11.13 -18.89 -12.39
N GLY A 312 -12.09 -19.58 -11.78
CA GLY A 312 -11.99 -19.96 -10.36
C GLY A 312 -10.79 -20.88 -10.13
N GLY A 313 -10.72 -21.97 -10.89
CA GLY A 313 -9.62 -22.91 -10.86
C GLY A 313 -10.05 -24.23 -10.22
N ALA A 314 -9.34 -24.71 -9.22
CA ALA A 314 -9.71 -25.91 -8.47
C ALA A 314 -10.46 -25.53 -7.18
N GLY A 315 -11.50 -26.29 -6.85
CA GLY A 315 -12.31 -26.08 -5.66
C GLY A 315 -13.70 -25.48 -5.95
N ILE A 316 -14.24 -24.68 -5.03
CA ILE A 316 -15.63 -24.19 -5.15
C ILE A 316 -15.61 -22.68 -5.05
N ASP A 317 -15.66 -22.04 -6.21
CA ASP A 317 -15.39 -20.62 -6.32
C ASP A 317 -16.67 -19.79 -6.45
N SER A 318 -16.60 -18.50 -6.13
CA SER A 318 -17.67 -17.53 -6.36
C SER A 318 -17.20 -16.48 -7.36
N LEU A 319 -17.78 -16.52 -8.55
CA LEU A 319 -17.40 -15.67 -9.68
C LEU A 319 -18.48 -14.62 -9.91
N TYR A 320 -18.07 -13.35 -9.93
CA TYR A 320 -18.89 -12.18 -10.21
C TYR A 320 -18.28 -11.46 -11.41
N GLY A 321 -18.92 -11.50 -12.57
CA GLY A 321 -18.45 -10.79 -13.76
C GLY A 321 -18.60 -9.29 -13.56
N GLY A 322 -19.84 -8.86 -13.30
CA GLY A 322 -20.19 -7.48 -13.03
C GLY A 322 -20.94 -6.86 -14.19
N THR A 323 -20.42 -5.79 -14.78
CA THR A 323 -21.04 -5.15 -15.96
C THR A 323 -20.15 -5.26 -17.18
N GLY A 324 -20.71 -5.67 -18.31
CA GLY A 324 -19.97 -5.91 -19.54
C GLY A 324 -20.16 -7.35 -19.98
N ALA A 325 -19.55 -7.73 -21.10
CA ALA A 325 -19.66 -9.08 -21.64
C ALA A 325 -18.57 -9.97 -21.02
N ASP A 326 -18.92 -10.67 -19.96
CA ASP A 326 -17.97 -11.41 -19.15
C ASP A 326 -17.82 -12.86 -19.62
N THR A 327 -16.63 -13.44 -19.39
CA THR A 327 -16.28 -14.81 -19.72
C THR A 327 -15.97 -15.58 -18.45
N PHE A 328 -16.76 -16.60 -18.15
CA PHE A 328 -16.53 -17.51 -17.03
C PHE A 328 -15.91 -18.81 -17.56
N VAL A 329 -14.66 -19.07 -17.19
CA VAL A 329 -13.91 -20.24 -17.65
C VAL A 329 -14.23 -21.43 -16.75
N LEU A 330 -14.83 -22.48 -17.33
CA LEU A 330 -15.09 -23.72 -16.60
C LEU A 330 -13.85 -24.62 -16.66
N THR A 331 -13.23 -24.84 -15.51
CA THR A 331 -11.94 -25.55 -15.38
C THR A 331 -12.05 -26.97 -14.83
N ALA A 332 -13.25 -27.37 -14.39
CA ALA A 332 -13.48 -28.68 -13.79
C ALA A 332 -14.58 -29.49 -14.48
N THR A 333 -14.36 -30.80 -14.57
CA THR A 333 -15.35 -31.78 -15.07
C THR A 333 -16.03 -32.56 -13.94
N THR A 334 -15.61 -32.37 -12.68
CA THR A 334 -16.07 -33.13 -11.51
C THR A 334 -16.10 -32.25 -10.27
N ALA A 335 -17.10 -32.45 -9.38
CA ALA A 335 -17.23 -32.04 -7.95
C ALA A 335 -16.94 -30.58 -7.52
N ASP A 336 -15.98 -29.93 -8.15
CA ASP A 336 -15.64 -28.51 -8.13
C ASP A 336 -16.70 -27.78 -8.96
N ARG A 337 -17.54 -27.05 -8.26
CA ARG A 337 -18.81 -26.53 -8.78
C ARG A 337 -18.88 -25.05 -8.52
N ASP A 338 -18.42 -24.30 -9.50
CA ASP A 338 -18.33 -22.85 -9.35
C ASP A 338 -19.71 -22.23 -9.23
N MET A 339 -19.76 -21.17 -8.45
CA MET A 339 -20.94 -20.36 -8.23
C MET A 339 -20.76 -19.10 -9.05
N ILE A 340 -21.34 -19.08 -10.25
CA ILE A 340 -21.42 -17.92 -11.13
C ILE A 340 -22.61 -17.08 -10.66
N ARG A 341 -22.33 -15.86 -10.18
CA ARG A 341 -23.25 -15.15 -9.25
C ARG A 341 -24.14 -14.11 -9.90
N ASP A 342 -23.81 -13.63 -11.08
CA ASP A 342 -24.48 -12.54 -11.77
C ASP A 342 -24.60 -12.71 -13.29
N PHE A 343 -24.54 -13.95 -13.78
CA PHE A 343 -24.55 -14.26 -15.22
C PHE A 343 -25.76 -13.65 -15.97
N VAL A 344 -25.49 -12.94 -17.06
CA VAL A 344 -26.45 -12.32 -17.98
C VAL A 344 -26.43 -13.06 -19.32
N ALA A 345 -27.49 -13.83 -19.60
CA ALA A 345 -27.59 -14.58 -20.86
C ALA A 345 -27.65 -13.67 -22.09
N GLY A 346 -26.93 -14.05 -23.15
CA GLY A 346 -26.76 -13.26 -24.37
C GLY A 346 -25.77 -12.10 -24.27
N GLU A 347 -25.20 -11.84 -23.09
CA GLU A 347 -24.12 -10.88 -22.85
C GLU A 347 -22.86 -11.62 -22.41
N ASP A 348 -22.98 -12.46 -21.38
CA ASP A 348 -21.88 -13.26 -20.84
C ASP A 348 -21.71 -14.60 -21.56
N THR A 349 -20.50 -15.17 -21.43
CA THR A 349 -20.08 -16.41 -22.05
C THR A 349 -19.55 -17.40 -21.02
N LEU A 350 -19.98 -18.66 -21.14
CA LEU A 350 -19.34 -19.80 -20.48
C LEU A 350 -18.28 -20.38 -21.42
N GLN A 351 -17.01 -20.27 -21.03
CA GLN A 351 -15.91 -20.80 -21.81
C GLN A 351 -15.56 -22.23 -21.37
N ILE A 352 -15.53 -23.15 -22.34
CA ILE A 352 -15.28 -24.58 -22.13
C ILE A 352 -14.17 -25.08 -23.04
N SER A 353 -13.22 -25.83 -22.47
CA SER A 353 -12.13 -26.42 -23.25
C SER A 353 -12.55 -27.74 -23.88
N ALA A 354 -12.37 -27.89 -25.20
CA ALA A 354 -12.68 -29.14 -25.90
C ALA A 354 -11.81 -30.31 -25.41
N SER A 355 -10.56 -30.05 -24.99
CA SER A 355 -9.65 -31.08 -24.49
C SER A 355 -9.99 -31.53 -23.07
N LEU A 356 -10.49 -30.61 -22.23
CA LEU A 356 -10.95 -30.92 -20.88
C LEU A 356 -12.29 -31.68 -20.88
N PHE A 357 -13.28 -31.18 -21.62
CA PHE A 357 -14.64 -31.72 -21.64
C PHE A 357 -14.89 -32.77 -22.74
N GLY A 358 -13.94 -33.04 -23.64
CA GLY A 358 -13.99 -34.17 -24.57
C GLY A 358 -15.32 -34.36 -25.30
N GLY A 359 -15.81 -35.61 -25.40
CA GLY A 359 -17.19 -35.89 -25.84
C GLY A 359 -17.54 -35.49 -27.28
N GLY A 360 -16.56 -35.31 -28.16
CA GLY A 360 -16.77 -34.87 -29.54
C GLY A 360 -16.92 -33.35 -29.71
N LEU A 361 -16.60 -32.57 -28.67
CA LEU A 361 -16.46 -31.12 -28.78
C LEU A 361 -15.30 -30.77 -29.73
N LEU A 362 -15.51 -29.75 -30.55
CA LEU A 362 -14.53 -29.22 -31.49
C LEU A 362 -14.30 -27.74 -31.18
N ALA A 363 -13.04 -27.36 -31.00
CA ALA A 363 -12.65 -25.98 -30.74
C ALA A 363 -13.14 -25.04 -31.86
N GLY A 364 -13.76 -23.93 -31.48
CA GLY A 364 -14.34 -22.94 -32.38
C GLY A 364 -15.75 -23.26 -32.89
N ASP A 365 -16.27 -24.46 -32.64
CA ASP A 365 -17.65 -24.80 -33.00
C ASP A 365 -18.62 -24.39 -31.89
N ALA A 366 -19.82 -23.95 -32.30
CA ALA A 366 -20.93 -23.79 -31.38
C ALA A 366 -21.44 -25.17 -30.91
N LEU A 367 -21.93 -25.26 -29.68
CA LEU A 367 -22.58 -26.47 -29.19
C LEU A 367 -23.79 -26.80 -30.07
N THR A 368 -23.91 -28.05 -30.51
CA THR A 368 -25.12 -28.48 -31.23
C THR A 368 -26.31 -28.60 -30.27
N PRO A 369 -27.56 -28.57 -30.78
CA PRO A 369 -28.75 -28.80 -29.95
C PRO A 369 -28.77 -30.15 -29.23
N GLU A 370 -27.98 -31.12 -29.69
CA GLU A 370 -27.80 -32.41 -29.06
C GLU A 370 -26.71 -32.39 -27.99
N GLN A 371 -25.75 -31.46 -28.06
CA GLN A 371 -24.68 -31.31 -27.06
C GLN A 371 -25.13 -30.43 -25.89
N PHE A 372 -25.94 -29.40 -26.11
CA PHE A 372 -26.53 -28.58 -25.05
C PHE A 372 -28.04 -28.84 -24.91
N VAL A 373 -28.45 -29.34 -23.75
CA VAL A 373 -29.83 -29.79 -23.48
C VAL A 373 -30.42 -29.04 -22.29
N LEU A 374 -31.57 -28.41 -22.49
CA LEU A 374 -32.41 -27.94 -21.39
C LEU A 374 -33.09 -29.14 -20.70
N SER A 375 -32.76 -29.36 -19.44
CA SER A 375 -33.20 -30.52 -18.66
C SER A 375 -34.08 -30.10 -17.49
N THR A 376 -35.10 -30.90 -17.16
CA THR A 376 -35.89 -30.71 -15.94
C THR A 376 -35.34 -31.50 -14.76
N THR A 377 -34.45 -32.46 -15.02
CA THR A 377 -33.98 -33.43 -14.01
C THR A 377 -32.46 -33.41 -13.81
N GLY A 378 -31.71 -32.82 -14.75
CA GLY A 378 -30.25 -32.87 -14.78
C GLY A 378 -29.70 -34.21 -15.25
N ARG A 379 -30.54 -35.07 -15.86
CA ARG A 379 -30.13 -36.37 -16.40
C ARG A 379 -30.04 -36.35 -17.92
N ALA A 380 -29.02 -37.01 -18.45
CA ALA A 380 -28.89 -37.27 -19.87
C ALA A 380 -29.94 -38.27 -20.35
N THR A 381 -30.39 -38.03 -21.56
CA THR A 381 -31.43 -38.79 -22.25
C THR A 381 -30.90 -39.53 -23.46
N SER A 382 -29.75 -39.09 -23.98
CA SER A 382 -29.05 -39.67 -25.11
C SER A 382 -27.54 -39.70 -24.87
N ALA A 383 -26.83 -40.50 -25.65
CA ALA A 383 -25.38 -40.59 -25.59
C ALA A 383 -24.64 -39.36 -26.17
N THR A 384 -25.36 -38.39 -26.74
CA THR A 384 -24.77 -37.16 -27.31
C THR A 384 -24.95 -35.94 -26.41
N ASP A 385 -25.84 -36.01 -25.42
CA ASP A 385 -26.07 -34.95 -24.44
C ASP A 385 -24.75 -34.68 -23.71
N ARG A 386 -24.18 -33.47 -23.75
CA ARG A 386 -22.92 -33.13 -23.04
C ARG A 386 -23.17 -32.20 -21.88
N PHE A 387 -23.81 -31.08 -22.13
CA PHE A 387 -24.12 -30.06 -21.14
C PHE A 387 -25.61 -30.03 -20.92
N LEU A 388 -26.03 -30.16 -19.65
CA LEU A 388 -27.44 -30.21 -19.29
C LEU A 388 -27.74 -29.11 -18.29
N TYR A 389 -28.65 -28.22 -18.65
CA TYR A 389 -28.99 -27.08 -17.80
C TYR A 389 -30.39 -27.22 -17.21
N VAL A 390 -30.48 -27.15 -15.89
CA VAL A 390 -31.75 -27.18 -15.13
C VAL A 390 -32.09 -25.77 -14.68
N GLU A 391 -32.81 -25.03 -15.55
CA GLU A 391 -33.17 -23.62 -15.35
C GLU A 391 -33.85 -23.37 -14.01
N SER A 392 -34.80 -24.21 -13.58
CA SER A 392 -35.49 -24.05 -12.29
C SER A 392 -34.57 -24.05 -11.06
N LYS A 393 -33.33 -24.51 -11.20
CA LYS A 393 -32.32 -24.57 -10.14
C LYS A 393 -31.05 -23.75 -10.45
N GLY A 394 -30.87 -23.28 -11.69
CA GLY A 394 -29.61 -22.68 -12.13
C GLY A 394 -28.45 -23.67 -12.18
N HIS A 395 -28.72 -24.97 -12.34
CA HIS A 395 -27.66 -25.99 -12.29
C HIS A 395 -27.19 -26.36 -13.71
N LEU A 396 -25.88 -26.31 -13.95
CA LEU A 396 -25.24 -26.82 -15.15
C LEU A 396 -24.55 -28.15 -14.85
N TYR A 397 -24.94 -29.19 -15.57
CA TYR A 397 -24.35 -30.52 -15.47
C TYR A 397 -23.55 -30.86 -16.72
N TYR A 398 -22.55 -31.72 -16.56
CA TYR A 398 -21.74 -32.26 -17.64
C TYR A 398 -21.78 -33.79 -17.63
N ASP A 399 -22.10 -34.37 -18.78
CA ASP A 399 -22.13 -35.82 -19.03
C ASP A 399 -20.82 -36.23 -19.73
N ALA A 400 -19.87 -36.70 -18.91
CA ALA A 400 -18.53 -37.05 -19.35
C ALA A 400 -18.45 -38.36 -20.14
N ASP A 401 -19.20 -39.37 -19.71
CA ASP A 401 -19.12 -40.72 -20.25
C ASP A 401 -20.00 -40.89 -21.50
N GLY A 402 -21.01 -40.04 -21.65
CA GLY A 402 -21.98 -40.13 -22.73
C GLY A 402 -22.74 -41.44 -22.78
N SER A 403 -22.95 -42.08 -21.63
CA SER A 403 -23.76 -43.30 -21.54
C SER A 403 -25.26 -43.00 -21.63
N GLY A 404 -25.66 -41.73 -21.55
CA GLY A 404 -27.05 -41.32 -21.56
C GLY A 404 -27.72 -41.58 -20.22
N ARG A 405 -28.55 -42.61 -20.11
CA ARG A 405 -29.36 -42.84 -18.89
C ARG A 405 -28.65 -43.64 -17.80
N ASP A 406 -27.49 -44.20 -18.11
CA ASP A 406 -26.86 -45.24 -17.31
C ASP A 406 -25.94 -44.68 -16.20
N GLU A 407 -25.33 -43.50 -16.39
CA GLU A 407 -24.65 -42.73 -15.34
C GLU A 407 -25.27 -41.34 -15.11
N ALA A 408 -24.97 -40.76 -13.94
CA ALA A 408 -25.47 -39.44 -13.57
C ALA A 408 -24.48 -38.36 -14.01
N PRO A 409 -24.90 -37.37 -14.83
CA PRO A 409 -24.09 -36.20 -15.14
C PRO A 409 -23.58 -35.50 -13.88
N GLN A 410 -22.36 -34.96 -13.95
CA GLN A 410 -21.72 -34.24 -12.85
C GLN A 410 -22.21 -32.80 -12.80
N LEU A 411 -22.55 -32.29 -11.62
CA LEU A 411 -22.86 -30.87 -11.44
C LEU A 411 -21.55 -30.07 -11.45
N ILE A 412 -21.40 -29.16 -12.41
CA ILE A 412 -20.16 -28.43 -12.65
C ILE A 412 -20.27 -26.92 -12.41
N ALA A 413 -21.48 -26.35 -12.42
CA ALA A 413 -21.66 -24.95 -12.06
C ALA A 413 -23.08 -24.65 -11.54
N TYR A 414 -23.17 -23.61 -10.73
CA TYR A 414 -24.41 -22.93 -10.36
C TYR A 414 -24.42 -21.55 -10.97
N LEU A 415 -25.50 -21.20 -11.67
CA LEU A 415 -25.73 -19.86 -12.19
C LEU A 415 -26.80 -19.17 -11.35
N THR A 416 -26.49 -17.96 -10.90
CA THR A 416 -27.42 -17.03 -10.26
C THR A 416 -27.39 -15.72 -11.06
N PRO A 417 -28.53 -15.09 -11.36
CA PRO A 417 -29.88 -15.65 -11.24
C PRO A 417 -30.05 -16.88 -12.15
N ASN A 418 -31.10 -17.65 -11.91
CA ASN A 418 -31.49 -18.74 -12.81
C ASN A 418 -31.91 -18.16 -14.17
N THR A 419 -30.96 -18.06 -15.10
CA THR A 419 -31.17 -17.47 -16.43
C THR A 419 -31.57 -18.52 -17.46
N ALA A 420 -32.11 -18.09 -18.61
CA ALA A 420 -32.44 -18.97 -19.72
C ALA A 420 -31.24 -19.14 -20.65
N LEU A 421 -30.39 -20.14 -20.37
CA LEU A 421 -29.23 -20.45 -21.21
C LEU A 421 -29.61 -21.07 -22.56
N THR A 422 -28.76 -20.79 -23.54
CA THR A 422 -28.80 -21.32 -24.91
C THR A 422 -27.41 -21.79 -25.32
N ALA A 423 -27.30 -22.53 -26.42
CA ALA A 423 -26.01 -22.98 -26.95
C ALA A 423 -25.07 -21.82 -27.34
N SER A 424 -25.59 -20.62 -27.61
CA SER A 424 -24.77 -19.45 -27.93
C SER A 424 -24.12 -18.78 -26.73
N ASP A 425 -24.55 -19.13 -25.51
CA ASP A 425 -23.91 -18.65 -24.27
C ASP A 425 -22.64 -19.47 -23.95
N PHE A 426 -22.25 -20.41 -24.81
CA PHE A 426 -21.07 -21.25 -24.66
C PHE A 426 -20.05 -20.97 -25.76
N TYR A 427 -18.78 -20.89 -25.38
CA TYR A 427 -17.65 -20.84 -26.30
C TYR A 427 -16.74 -22.05 -26.09
N VAL A 428 -16.57 -22.87 -27.13
CA VAL A 428 -15.66 -24.01 -27.13
C VAL A 428 -14.31 -23.58 -27.71
N PHE A 429 -13.21 -23.84 -27.00
CA PHE A 429 -11.85 -23.52 -27.46
C PHE A 429 -10.88 -24.70 -27.41
#